data_AF-A0A833AQY5-F1
#
_entry.id   AF-A0A833AQY5-F1
#
_cell.length_a   1.000
_cell.length_b   1.000
_cell.length_c   1.000
_cell.angle_alpha   90.00
_cell.angle_beta   90.00
_cell.angle_gamma   90.00
#
_symmetry.space_group_name_H-M   'P 1'
#
loop_
_entity.id
_entity.type
_entity.pdbx_description
1 polymer ?
#
loop_
_entity_poly.entity_id
_entity_poly.type
_entity_poly.pdbx_seq_one_letter_code
_entity_poly.pdbx_strand_id
1 'polypeptide(L)'
;MNKTYVNRLISSVVFCLSFFQCTRTHESETVFADAFKKYAVEGTFVFHKLHANQTYFYNNARANTPYLPASTFKILNSLIALETGAIADTNVVLKWDGIEHSIKAWNRDHNMKSAIKVSAVWFYQELACRIGPDKMQYLVEKCDYGNK
;
A
#
# COMPACT_ATOMS: atom_id res chain seq x y z
N MET A 1 56.45 33.91 36.51
CA MET A 1 56.13 32.70 37.31
C MET A 1 54.65 32.39 37.15
N ASN A 2 54.37 31.20 36.61
CA ASN A 2 53.13 30.81 35.93
C ASN A 2 51.86 30.88 36.79
N LYS A 3 50.79 31.41 36.19
CA LYS A 3 49.40 31.16 36.56
C LYS A 3 48.63 30.56 35.37
N THR A 4 47.80 29.58 35.72
CA THR A 4 46.48 29.23 35.15
C THR A 4 46.38 28.51 33.81
N TYR A 5 46.04 27.22 33.91
CA TYR A 5 44.89 26.54 33.31
C TYR A 5 44.42 27.04 31.93
N VAL A 6 44.82 26.32 30.88
CA VAL A 6 44.13 26.35 29.59
C VAL A 6 43.08 25.24 29.59
N ASN A 7 41.83 25.67 29.71
CA ASN A 7 40.65 24.83 29.62
C ASN A 7 40.50 24.21 28.23
N ARG A 8 40.11 22.94 28.24
CA ARG A 8 39.69 22.13 27.10
C ARG A 8 38.61 22.84 26.27
N LEU A 9 38.88 23.05 24.99
CA LEU A 9 37.88 23.35 23.97
C LEU A 9 38.23 22.53 22.72
N ILE A 10 37.87 21.24 22.75
CA ILE A 10 37.66 20.50 21.51
C ILE A 10 36.15 20.39 21.39
N SER A 11 35.58 21.34 20.65
CA SER A 11 34.19 21.33 20.24
C SER A 11 33.98 20.10 19.35
N SER A 12 33.34 19.08 19.90
CA SER A 12 32.93 17.89 19.17
C SER A 12 31.89 18.27 18.13
N VAL A 13 32.33 18.57 16.92
CA VAL A 13 31.49 18.55 15.72
C VAL A 13 31.16 17.08 15.47
N VAL A 14 30.12 16.59 16.16
CA VAL A 14 29.48 15.32 15.82
C VAL A 14 28.79 15.56 14.49
N PHE A 15 29.51 15.26 13.42
CA PHE A 15 29.01 15.23 12.06
C PHE A 15 27.90 14.17 12.04
N CYS A 16 26.65 14.65 12.08
CA CYS A 16 25.46 13.85 11.93
C CYS A 16 25.45 13.32 10.49
N LEU A 17 26.21 12.25 10.23
CA LEU A 17 26.05 11.39 9.06
C LEU A 17 24.69 10.73 9.22
N SER A 18 23.66 11.43 8.75
CA SER A 18 22.41 10.82 8.38
C SER A 18 22.73 9.60 7.51
N PHE A 19 22.45 8.42 8.05
CA PHE A 19 22.42 7.18 7.28
C PHE A 19 21.31 7.32 6.24
N PHE A 20 21.59 7.98 5.12
CA PHE A 20 20.83 7.78 3.90
C PHE A 20 21.08 6.33 3.52
N GLN A 21 20.16 5.44 3.89
CA GLN A 21 20.06 4.14 3.24
C GLN A 21 19.73 4.43 1.78
N CYS A 22 20.78 4.50 0.96
CA CYS A 22 20.66 4.58 -0.49
C CYS A 22 20.02 3.26 -0.95
N THR A 23 18.73 3.31 -1.24
CA THR A 23 18.04 2.24 -1.95
C THR A 23 18.71 2.09 -3.31
N ARG A 24 19.26 0.89 -3.59
CA ARG A 24 19.81 0.61 -4.91
C ARG A 24 18.65 0.37 -5.87
N THR A 25 18.39 1.34 -6.71
CA THR A 25 17.48 1.19 -7.85
C THR A 25 18.26 0.62 -9.02
N HIS A 26 17.73 -0.44 -9.62
CA HIS A 26 18.26 -0.99 -10.85
C HIS A 26 17.17 -0.87 -11.92
N GLU A 27 17.48 -0.13 -12.97
CA GLU A 27 16.67 -0.12 -14.17
C GLU A 27 16.87 -1.46 -14.87
N SER A 28 15.84 -2.31 -14.83
CA SER A 28 15.87 -3.66 -15.40
C SER A 28 14.87 -3.78 -16.54
N GLU A 29 14.85 -2.76 -17.41
CA GLU A 29 13.90 -2.68 -18.52
C GLU A 29 13.90 -3.96 -19.37
N THR A 30 15.06 -4.58 -19.58
CA THR A 30 15.23 -5.73 -20.47
C THR A 30 14.56 -7.02 -19.97
N VAL A 31 14.44 -7.24 -18.66
CA VAL A 31 13.87 -8.48 -18.12
C VAL A 31 12.35 -8.52 -18.26
N PHE A 32 11.70 -7.36 -18.10
CA PHE A 32 10.23 -7.27 -18.11
C PHE A 32 9.66 -6.82 -19.46
N ALA A 33 10.44 -6.12 -20.30
CA ALA A 33 9.97 -5.55 -21.56
C ALA A 33 9.34 -6.58 -22.49
N ASP A 34 9.88 -7.79 -22.57
CA ASP A 34 9.38 -8.83 -23.48
C ASP A 34 7.94 -9.24 -23.15
N ALA A 35 7.58 -9.28 -21.87
CA ALA A 35 6.23 -9.62 -21.45
C ALA A 35 5.20 -8.55 -21.90
N PHE A 36 5.51 -7.27 -21.71
CA PHE A 36 4.62 -6.18 -22.11
C PHE A 36 4.54 -6.03 -23.64
N LYS A 37 5.67 -6.16 -24.35
CA LYS A 37 5.72 -6.16 -25.82
C LYS A 37 4.92 -7.31 -26.42
N LYS A 38 5.04 -8.52 -25.86
CA LYS A 38 4.32 -9.73 -26.33
C LYS A 38 2.81 -9.53 -26.41
N TYR A 39 2.22 -8.79 -25.46
CA TYR A 39 0.78 -8.55 -25.41
C TYR A 39 0.38 -7.16 -25.93
N ALA A 40 1.33 -6.38 -26.47
CA ALA A 40 1.11 -5.03 -26.97
C ALA A 40 0.39 -4.11 -25.96
N VAL A 41 0.77 -4.20 -24.69
CA VAL A 41 0.19 -3.39 -23.60
C VAL A 41 1.20 -2.43 -23.03
N GLU A 42 0.73 -1.22 -22.71
CA GLU A 42 1.50 -0.26 -21.93
C GLU A 42 1.27 -0.50 -20.44
N GLY A 43 2.36 -0.65 -19.68
CA GLY A 43 2.27 -0.85 -18.24
C GLY A 43 3.57 -0.53 -17.53
N THR A 44 3.58 -0.82 -16.23
CA THR A 44 4.74 -0.70 -15.35
C THR A 44 4.80 -1.93 -14.46
N PHE A 45 6.00 -2.27 -14.01
CA PHE A 45 6.20 -3.33 -13.03
C PHE A 45 7.28 -2.90 -12.04
N VAL A 46 7.04 -3.14 -10.76
CA VAL A 46 7.96 -2.84 -9.67
C VAL A 46 8.16 -4.10 -8.85
N PHE A 47 9.41 -4.51 -8.70
CA PHE A 47 9.77 -5.65 -7.85
C PHE A 47 10.78 -5.18 -6.79
N HIS A 48 10.39 -5.30 -5.53
CA HIS A 48 11.24 -4.94 -4.41
C HIS A 48 11.71 -6.18 -3.66
N LYS A 49 13.03 -6.39 -3.63
CA LYS A 49 13.68 -7.47 -2.90
C LYS A 49 14.04 -6.99 -1.49
N LEU A 50 13.17 -7.30 -0.53
CA LEU A 50 13.25 -6.86 0.87
C LEU A 50 14.63 -7.06 1.51
N HIS A 51 15.17 -8.29 1.48
CA HIS A 51 16.45 -8.61 2.15
C HIS A 51 17.65 -7.85 1.59
N ALA A 52 17.62 -7.49 0.31
CA ALA A 52 18.71 -6.79 -0.35
C ALA A 52 18.49 -5.27 -0.42
N ASN A 53 17.32 -4.79 0.00
CA ASN A 53 16.86 -3.42 -0.18
C ASN A 53 17.07 -2.92 -1.63
N GLN A 54 16.72 -3.77 -2.60
CA GLN A 54 16.90 -3.52 -4.03
C GLN A 54 15.54 -3.45 -4.71
N THR A 55 15.33 -2.41 -5.52
CA THR A 55 14.11 -2.27 -6.32
C THR A 55 14.44 -2.29 -7.80
N TYR A 56 13.67 -3.10 -8.53
CA TYR A 56 13.73 -3.26 -9.98
C TYR A 56 12.49 -2.65 -10.60
N PHE A 57 12.68 -1.88 -11.67
CA PHE A 57 11.60 -1.17 -12.34
C PHE A 57 11.54 -1.52 -13.82
N TYR A 58 10.32 -1.56 -14.34
CA TYR A 58 9.98 -1.44 -15.75
C TYR A 58 9.05 -0.25 -15.93
N ASN A 59 9.39 0.68 -16.83
CA ASN A 59 8.68 1.94 -17.02
C ASN A 59 8.58 2.74 -15.70
N ASN A 60 9.73 3.22 -15.21
CA ASN A 60 9.82 3.93 -13.93
C ASN A 60 8.99 5.23 -13.92
N ALA A 61 8.87 5.92 -15.07
CA ALA A 61 8.02 7.10 -15.19
C ALA A 61 6.56 6.78 -14.83
N ARG A 62 6.01 5.69 -15.39
CA ARG A 62 4.65 5.23 -15.06
C ARG A 62 4.55 4.66 -13.64
N ALA A 63 5.60 4.02 -13.12
CA ALA A 63 5.64 3.54 -11.73
C ALA A 63 5.41 4.65 -10.70
N ASN A 64 5.84 5.87 -11.03
CA ASN A 64 5.70 7.05 -10.18
C ASN A 64 4.47 7.92 -10.54
N THR A 65 3.58 7.43 -11.41
CA THR A 65 2.33 8.13 -11.76
C THR A 65 1.16 7.59 -10.93
N PRO A 66 0.38 8.42 -10.22
CA PRO A 66 -0.78 7.98 -9.47
C PRO A 66 -1.92 7.48 -10.38
N TYR A 67 -2.60 6.41 -9.95
CA TYR A 67 -3.81 5.89 -10.59
C TYR A 67 -4.88 5.57 -9.54
N LEU A 68 -6.14 5.48 -9.97
CA LEU A 68 -7.19 4.96 -9.11
C LEU A 68 -6.84 3.52 -8.69
N PRO A 69 -6.88 3.19 -7.39
CA PRO A 69 -6.51 1.84 -6.94
C PRO A 69 -7.54 0.78 -7.35
N ALA A 70 -8.77 1.19 -7.67
CA ALA A 70 -9.87 0.29 -7.96
C ALA A 70 -9.97 -0.81 -6.87
N SER A 71 -10.00 -2.08 -7.26
CA SER A 71 -10.15 -3.18 -6.30
C SER A 71 -8.91 -3.51 -5.47
N THR A 72 -7.72 -2.93 -5.75
CA THR A 72 -6.56 -3.14 -4.87
C THR A 72 -6.76 -2.47 -3.51
N PHE A 73 -7.61 -1.44 -3.44
CA PHE A 73 -7.99 -0.77 -2.18
C PHE A 73 -8.71 -1.69 -1.19
N LYS A 74 -9.25 -2.83 -1.65
CA LYS A 74 -9.89 -3.83 -0.76
C LYS A 74 -8.94 -4.34 0.32
N ILE A 75 -7.63 -4.30 0.10
CA ILE A 75 -6.62 -4.63 1.13
C ILE A 75 -6.71 -3.63 2.29
N LEU A 76 -6.59 -2.33 2.01
CA LEU A 76 -6.67 -1.30 3.05
C LEU A 76 -8.06 -1.20 3.67
N ASN A 77 -9.13 -1.29 2.87
CA ASN A 77 -10.50 -1.32 3.38
C ASN A 77 -10.72 -2.50 4.36
N SER A 78 -10.17 -3.69 4.07
CA SER A 78 -10.23 -4.84 5.00
C SER A 78 -9.56 -4.52 6.34
N LEU A 79 -8.36 -3.92 6.31
CA LEU A 79 -7.63 -3.55 7.53
C LEU A 79 -8.40 -2.51 8.36
N ILE A 80 -8.92 -1.47 7.70
CA ILE A 80 -9.72 -0.42 8.34
C ILE A 80 -11.00 -1.01 8.95
N ALA A 81 -11.68 -1.92 8.24
CA ALA A 81 -12.91 -2.54 8.73
C ALA A 81 -12.67 -3.36 10.01
N LEU A 82 -11.54 -4.07 10.08
CA LEU A 82 -11.15 -4.85 11.26
C LEU A 82 -10.74 -3.93 12.42
N GLU A 83 -9.89 -2.94 12.15
CA GLU A 83 -9.40 -1.98 13.16
C GLU A 83 -10.55 -1.18 13.80
N THR A 84 -11.55 -0.80 13.01
CA THR A 84 -12.69 -0.01 13.49
C THR A 84 -13.81 -0.85 14.11
N GLY A 85 -13.72 -2.18 14.03
CA GLY A 85 -14.78 -3.09 14.45
C GLY A 85 -16.03 -3.08 13.56
N ALA A 86 -15.94 -2.52 12.34
CA ALA A 86 -17.01 -2.59 11.34
C ALA A 86 -17.36 -4.04 10.95
N ILE A 87 -16.41 -4.95 11.14
CA ILE A 87 -16.61 -6.39 11.11
C ILE A 87 -15.69 -7.05 12.16
N ALA A 88 -16.22 -8.01 12.91
CA ALA A 88 -15.49 -8.60 14.04
C ALA A 88 -14.27 -9.43 13.61
N ASP A 89 -14.42 -10.22 12.55
CA ASP A 89 -13.33 -11.00 11.98
C ASP A 89 -13.60 -11.40 10.52
N THR A 90 -12.63 -12.05 9.89
CA THR A 90 -12.67 -12.40 8.45
C THR A 90 -13.66 -13.50 8.07
N ASN A 91 -14.26 -14.20 9.05
CA ASN A 91 -15.23 -15.28 8.86
C ASN A 91 -16.68 -14.81 8.98
N VAL A 92 -16.93 -13.62 9.54
CA VAL A 92 -18.28 -13.04 9.63
C VAL A 92 -18.90 -12.97 8.23
N VAL A 93 -20.09 -13.54 8.10
CA VAL A 93 -20.83 -13.59 6.85
C VAL A 93 -21.78 -12.40 6.76
N LEU A 94 -21.64 -11.63 5.69
CA LEU A 94 -22.63 -10.63 5.28
C LEU A 94 -23.59 -11.27 4.30
N LYS A 95 -24.89 -11.06 4.54
CA LYS A 95 -25.95 -11.58 3.71
C LYS A 95 -26.07 -10.79 2.44
N TRP A 96 -26.21 -11.48 1.32
CA TRP A 96 -26.56 -10.84 0.06
C TRP A 96 -28.01 -10.35 0.12
N ASP A 97 -28.26 -9.17 -0.42
CA ASP A 97 -29.56 -8.49 -0.43
C ASP A 97 -30.54 -9.03 -1.49
N GLY A 98 -30.08 -9.97 -2.33
CA GLY A 98 -30.87 -10.54 -3.43
C GLY A 98 -30.82 -9.71 -4.71
N ILE A 99 -30.11 -8.58 -4.74
CA ILE A 99 -29.94 -7.77 -5.95
C ILE A 99 -28.94 -8.44 -6.88
N GLU A 100 -29.40 -8.86 -8.05
CA GLU A 100 -28.55 -9.56 -9.02
C GLU A 100 -27.49 -8.62 -9.61
N HIS A 101 -26.22 -8.98 -9.41
CA HIS A 101 -25.08 -8.34 -10.04
C HIS A 101 -24.62 -9.10 -11.29
N SER A 102 -23.97 -8.39 -12.21
CA SER A 102 -23.46 -8.94 -13.46
C SER A 102 -22.41 -10.04 -13.28
N ILE A 103 -21.68 -10.02 -12.16
CA ILE A 103 -20.71 -11.06 -11.80
C ILE A 103 -21.41 -12.09 -10.93
N LYS A 104 -21.73 -13.25 -11.51
CA LYS A 104 -22.43 -14.36 -10.84
C LYS A 104 -21.84 -14.73 -9.47
N ALA A 105 -20.51 -14.66 -9.35
CA ALA A 105 -19.82 -15.00 -8.11
C ALA A 105 -20.13 -14.05 -6.94
N TRP A 106 -20.68 -12.86 -7.21
CA TRP A 106 -21.08 -11.87 -6.20
C TRP A 106 -22.47 -12.15 -5.61
N ASN A 107 -23.31 -12.91 -6.31
CA ASN A 107 -24.74 -13.08 -5.99
C ASN A 107 -24.94 -14.20 -4.95
N ARG A 108 -24.33 -14.03 -3.79
CA ARG A 108 -24.34 -14.99 -2.68
C ARG A 108 -23.80 -14.32 -1.43
N ASP A 109 -24.12 -14.91 -0.29
CA ASP A 109 -23.50 -14.55 0.97
C ASP A 109 -21.97 -14.66 0.90
N HIS A 110 -21.30 -13.70 1.53
CA HIS A 110 -19.85 -13.63 1.57
C HIS A 110 -19.35 -13.35 2.98
N ASN A 111 -18.23 -13.98 3.33
CA ASN A 111 -17.31 -13.43 4.32
C ASN A 111 -16.13 -12.75 3.61
N MET A 112 -15.28 -12.04 4.36
CA MET A 112 -14.15 -11.29 3.80
C MET A 112 -13.22 -12.17 2.96
N LYS A 113 -12.96 -13.42 3.41
CA LYS A 113 -12.12 -14.39 2.68
C LYS A 113 -12.66 -14.70 1.28
N SER A 114 -13.97 -14.85 1.15
CA SER A 114 -14.60 -15.11 -0.15
C SER A 114 -14.77 -13.83 -0.98
N ALA A 115 -15.14 -12.72 -0.35
CA ALA A 115 -15.37 -11.44 -1.01
C ALA A 115 -14.10 -10.91 -1.68
N ILE A 116 -12.94 -10.99 -1.01
CA ILE A 116 -11.67 -10.52 -1.58
C ILE A 116 -11.24 -11.36 -2.78
N LYS A 117 -11.47 -12.69 -2.74
CA LYS A 117 -11.10 -13.62 -3.82
C LYS A 117 -11.87 -13.36 -5.11
N VAL A 118 -13.16 -13.06 -5.00
CA VAL A 118 -14.02 -12.76 -6.16
C VAL A 118 -14.16 -11.27 -6.42
N SER A 119 -13.44 -10.44 -5.64
CA SER A 119 -13.50 -8.99 -5.69
C SER A 119 -14.93 -8.43 -5.56
N ALA A 120 -15.78 -9.05 -4.73
CA ALA A 120 -17.17 -8.66 -4.53
C ALA A 120 -17.29 -7.20 -4.06
N VAL A 121 -17.70 -6.30 -4.95
CA VAL A 121 -17.71 -4.85 -4.66
C VAL A 121 -18.73 -4.50 -3.58
N TRP A 122 -19.92 -5.08 -3.63
CA TRP A 122 -20.99 -4.79 -2.67
C TRP A 122 -20.57 -5.06 -1.21
N PHE A 123 -19.81 -6.14 -0.98
CA PHE A 123 -19.32 -6.49 0.35
C PHE A 123 -18.43 -5.39 0.93
N TYR A 124 -17.56 -4.81 0.10
CA TYR A 124 -16.65 -3.74 0.51
C TYR A 124 -17.30 -2.36 0.58
N GLN A 125 -18.39 -2.15 -0.17
CA GLN A 125 -19.25 -0.98 0.00
C GLN A 125 -19.96 -1.02 1.35
N GLU A 126 -20.51 -2.18 1.73
CA GLU A 126 -21.13 -2.39 3.03
C GLU A 126 -20.13 -2.15 4.19
N LEU A 127 -18.90 -2.66 4.06
CA LEU A 127 -17.85 -2.36 5.04
C LEU A 127 -17.54 -0.85 5.12
N ALA A 128 -17.41 -0.17 3.98
CA ALA A 128 -17.16 1.27 3.94
C ALA A 128 -18.30 2.07 4.60
N CYS A 129 -19.56 1.67 4.37
CA CYS A 129 -20.73 2.26 5.02
C CYS A 129 -20.70 2.08 6.56
N ARG A 130 -20.32 0.90 7.05
CA ARG A 130 -20.17 0.62 8.49
C ARG A 130 -19.02 1.40 9.14
N ILE A 131 -17.92 1.59 8.42
CA ILE A 131 -16.78 2.40 8.87
C ILE A 131 -17.19 3.86 9.00
N GLY A 132 -17.93 4.37 8.01
CA GLY A 132 -18.31 5.78 7.91
C GLY A 132 -17.18 6.68 7.36
N PRO A 133 -17.53 7.86 6.82
CA PRO A 133 -16.59 8.72 6.11
C PRO A 133 -15.45 9.24 6.99
N ASP A 134 -15.74 9.68 8.22
CA ASP A 134 -14.74 10.31 9.10
C ASP A 134 -13.63 9.33 9.50
N LYS A 135 -14.02 8.11 9.93
CA LYS A 135 -13.04 7.06 10.29
C LYS A 135 -12.28 6.57 9.06
N MET A 136 -12.96 6.46 7.92
CA MET A 136 -12.32 6.08 6.66
C MET A 136 -11.24 7.11 6.31
N GLN A 137 -11.57 8.40 6.27
CA GLN A 137 -10.62 9.48 5.95
C GLN A 137 -9.45 9.50 6.93
N TYR A 138 -9.73 9.47 8.24
CA TYR A 138 -8.68 9.47 9.26
C TYR A 138 -7.69 8.29 9.10
N LEU A 139 -8.19 7.07 8.88
CA LEU A 139 -7.32 5.89 8.73
C LEU A 139 -6.66 5.81 7.36
N VAL A 140 -7.31 6.37 6.33
CA VAL A 140 -6.70 6.65 5.04
C VAL A 140 -5.49 7.54 5.30
N GLU A 141 -5.64 8.75 5.81
CA GLU A 141 -4.51 9.66 6.10
C GLU A 141 -3.42 9.03 6.98
N LYS A 142 -3.80 8.36 8.07
CA LYS A 142 -2.87 7.70 8.99
C LYS A 142 -1.99 6.64 8.32
N CYS A 143 -2.48 6.02 7.25
CA CYS A 143 -1.73 5.01 6.48
C CYS A 143 -0.91 5.59 5.31
N ASP A 144 -0.90 6.91 5.09
CA ASP A 144 -0.10 7.59 4.05
C ASP A 144 -0.17 6.94 2.65
N TYR A 145 -1.35 6.48 2.28
CA TYR A 145 -1.61 5.70 1.06
C TYR A 145 -2.05 6.59 -0.14
N GLY A 146 -1.17 6.74 -1.12
CA GLY A 146 -1.48 7.50 -2.33
C GLY A 146 -1.66 8.99 -2.05
N ASN A 147 -2.77 9.58 -2.50
CA ASN A 147 -2.98 11.02 -2.52
C ASN A 147 -3.73 11.58 -1.29
N LYS A 148 -3.76 10.79 -0.21
CA LYS A 148 -4.57 10.94 1.01
C LYS A 148 -5.33 12.25 1.20
#